data_AF-A0A961MQ77-F1
#
_entry.id   AF-A0A961MQ77-F1
#
_cell.length_a   1.000
_cell.length_b   1.000
_cell.length_c   1.000
_cell.angle_alpha   90.00
_cell.angle_beta   90.00
_cell.angle_gamma   90.00
#
_symmetry.space_group_name_H-M   'P 1'
#
loop_
_entity.id
_entity.type
_entity.pdbx_description
1 polymer ?
#
loop_
_entity_poly.entity_id
_entity_poly.type
_entity_poly.pdbx_seq_one_letter_code
_entity_poly.pdbx_strand_id
1 'polypeptide(L)' 'LGDRHFEVIHTPGHSPGGIALWEAATGILFSGDILYDGPLVEDTYHADAADYRRSMER' A
#
# COMPACT_ATOMS: atom_id res chain seq x y z
N LEU A 1 17.82 4.36 -4.10
CA LEU A 1 17.98 5.54 -3.20
C LEU A 1 19.34 5.37 -2.54
N GLY A 2 20.41 5.85 -3.18
CA GLY A 2 21.72 5.20 -3.04
C GLY A 2 21.60 3.71 -3.39
N ASP A 3 22.24 2.86 -2.59
CA ASP A 3 22.25 1.39 -2.75
C ASP A 3 21.04 0.68 -2.12
N ARG A 4 20.00 1.44 -1.73
CA ARG A 4 18.75 0.86 -1.20
C ARG A 4 17.91 0.28 -2.33
N HIS A 5 17.44 -0.95 -2.11
CA HIS A 5 16.59 -1.72 -3.02
C HIS A 5 15.21 -1.90 -2.41
N PHE A 6 14.18 -1.70 -3.22
CA PHE A 6 12.79 -1.85 -2.83
C PHE A 6 12.07 -2.80 -3.77
N GLU A 7 11.27 -3.68 -3.19
CA GLU A 7 10.23 -4.39 -3.91
C GLU A 7 9.00 -3.50 -4.02
N VAL A 8 8.44 -3.41 -5.22
CA VAL A 8 7.18 -2.71 -5.46
C VAL A 8 6.04 -3.69 -5.31
N ILE A 9 5.15 -3.41 -4.36
CA ILE A 9 3.94 -4.20 -4.11
C ILE A 9 2.76 -3.38 -4.59
N HIS A 10 2.03 -3.86 -5.59
CA HIS A 10 0.82 -3.19 -6.07
C HIS A 10 -0.33 -3.43 -5.08
N THR A 11 -0.89 -2.34 -4.56
CA THR A 11 -1.88 -2.33 -3.48
C THR A 11 -3.07 -1.43 -3.86
N PRO A 12 -3.85 -1.81 -4.89
CA PRO A 12 -5.06 -1.07 -5.23
C PRO A 12 -6.07 -1.09 -4.08
N GLY A 13 -6.87 -0.05 -3.97
CA GLY A 13 -7.87 0.08 -2.91
C GLY A 13 -8.20 1.53 -2.63
N HIS A 14 -7.30 2.23 -1.93
CA HIS A 14 -7.44 3.69 -1.74
C HIS A 14 -7.34 4.45 -3.07
N SER A 15 -6.48 3.97 -3.97
CA SER A 15 -6.46 4.38 -5.37
C SER A 15 -6.14 3.16 -6.27
N PRO A 16 -6.51 3.17 -7.56
CA PRO A 16 -6.23 2.05 -8.46
C PRO A 16 -4.72 1.80 -8.69
N GLY A 17 -3.92 2.86 -8.56
CA GLY A 17 -2.47 2.85 -8.78
C GLY A 17 -1.64 2.75 -7.51
N GLY A 18 -2.25 2.54 -6.33
CA GLY A 18 -1.56 2.49 -5.05
C GLY A 18 -0.45 1.44 -5.03
N ILE A 19 0.70 1.79 -4.45
CA ILE A 19 1.82 0.88 -4.23
C ILE A 19 2.37 1.01 -2.81
N ALA A 20 2.87 -0.09 -2.28
CA ALA A 20 3.76 -0.10 -1.13
C ALA A 20 5.19 -0.46 -1.57
N LEU A 21 6.18 0.02 -0.81
CA LEU A 21 7.60 -0.28 -1.05
C LEU A 21 8.16 -1.06 0.12
N TRP A 22 8.62 -2.27 -0.15
CA TRP A 22 9.23 -3.15 0.85
C TRP A 22 10.76 -3.17 0.72
N GLU A 23 11.45 -2.92 1.83
CA GLU A 23 12.92 -3.08 1.91
C GLU A 23 13.28 -4.26 2.81
N ALA A 24 13.61 -5.39 2.19
CA ALA A 24 13.97 -6.62 2.90
C ALA A 24 15.18 -6.45 3.83
N ALA A 25 16.13 -5.58 3.47
CA ALA A 25 17.36 -5.36 4.24
C ALA A 25 17.12 -4.74 5.63
N THR A 26 16.08 -3.93 5.76
CA THR A 26 15.76 -3.20 7.01
C THR A 26 14.46 -3.66 7.66
N GLY A 27 13.64 -4.42 6.94
CA GLY A 27 12.31 -4.80 7.40
C GLY A 27 11.30 -3.65 7.35
N ILE A 28 11.58 -2.58 6.59
CA ILE A 28 10.71 -1.40 6.50
C ILE A 28 9.73 -1.54 5.34
N LEU A 29 8.46 -1.30 5.63
CA LEU A 29 7.39 -1.12 4.65
C LEU A 29 6.96 0.35 4.60
N PHE A 30 7.08 0.97 3.44
CA PHE A 30 6.39 2.22 3.16
C PHE A 30 5.02 1.89 2.58
N SER A 31 3.99 1.92 3.42
CA SER A 31 2.61 1.54 3.07
C SER A 31 1.84 2.61 2.28
N GLY A 32 2.28 3.87 2.32
CA GLY A 32 1.48 4.97 1.81
C GLY A 32 0.24 5.19 2.67
N ASP A 33 -0.93 5.21 2.04
CA ASP A 33 -2.24 5.49 2.64
C ASP A 33 -3.11 4.23 2.77
N ILE A 34 -2.52 3.03 2.74
CA ILE A 34 -3.28 1.78 2.89
C ILE A 34 -3.21 1.19 4.29
N LEU A 35 -2.24 1.59 5.12
CA LEU A 35 -2.05 1.03 6.47
C LEU A 35 -1.63 2.13 7.44
N TYR A 36 -2.48 2.42 8.41
CA TYR A 36 -2.27 3.38 9.50
C TYR A 36 -3.23 3.08 10.67
N ASP A 37 -2.95 3.67 11.83
CA ASP A 37 -3.82 3.59 12.99
C ASP A 37 -4.96 4.61 12.85
N GLY A 38 -6.17 4.12 12.57
CA GLY A 38 -7.35 4.94 12.38
C GLY A 38 -8.43 4.28 11.51
N PRO A 39 -9.58 4.95 11.33
CA PRO A 39 -10.61 4.49 10.41
C PRO A 39 -10.09 4.55 8.97
N LEU A 40 -10.38 3.52 8.19
CA LEU A 40 -10.03 3.50 6.77
C LEU A 40 -10.77 4.61 6.02
N VAL A 41 -10.02 5.47 5.34
CA VAL A 41 -10.54 6.46 4.41
C VAL A 41 -10.74 5.79 3.04
N GLU A 42 -11.98 5.38 2.76
CA GLU A 42 -12.35 4.57 1.58
C GLU A 42 -13.44 5.20 0.70
N ASP A 43 -13.93 6.41 1.00
CA ASP A 43 -15.00 7.07 0.22
C ASP A 43 -14.49 8.04 -0.86
N THR A 44 -13.19 8.00 -1.15
CA THR A 44 -12.54 8.92 -2.08
C THR A 44 -12.81 8.55 -3.54
N TYR A 45 -12.73 9.53 -4.44
CA TYR A 45 -12.89 9.31 -5.87
C TYR A 45 -11.84 8.29 -6.38
N HIS A 46 -12.32 7.19 -6.98
CA HIS A 46 -11.57 5.99 -7.39
C HIS A 46 -11.22 4.94 -6.32
N ALA A 47 -11.67 5.09 -5.08
CA ALA A 47 -11.49 4.03 -4.09
C ALA A 47 -12.39 2.80 -4.38
N ASP A 48 -11.87 1.62 -4.09
CA ASP A 48 -12.60 0.34 -4.20
C ASP A 48 -12.27 -0.57 -3.01
N ALA A 49 -13.28 -0.86 -2.20
CA ALA A 49 -13.13 -1.66 -0.98
C ALA A 49 -12.83 -3.15 -1.26
N ALA A 50 -13.26 -3.68 -2.41
CA ALA A 50 -12.96 -5.06 -2.79
C ALA A 50 -11.49 -5.18 -3.22
N ASP A 51 -10.97 -4.19 -3.93
CA ASP A 51 -9.54 -4.09 -4.28
C ASP A 51 -8.68 -3.94 -3.03
N TYR A 52 -9.07 -3.05 -2.12
CA TYR A 52 -8.38 -2.86 -0.84
C TYR A 52 -8.26 -4.18 -0.06
N ARG A 53 -9.37 -4.91 0.08
CA ARG A 53 -9.37 -6.22 0.75
C ARG A 53 -8.39 -7.20 0.10
N ARG A 54 -8.41 -7.33 -1.23
CA ARG A 54 -7.50 -8.22 -1.96
C ARG A 54 -6.04 -7.83 -1.79
N SER A 55 -5.76 -6.53 -1.65
CA SER A 55 -4.41 -6.03 -1.37
C SER A 55 -3.92 -6.42 0.03
N MET A 56 -4.81 -6.45 1.03
CA MET A 56 -4.47 -6.79 2.41
C MET A 56 -4.33 -8.31 2.68
N GLU A 57 -4.83 -9.15 1.79
CA GLU A 57 -4.78 -10.62 1.92
C GLU A 57 -3.50 -11.25 1.33
N ARG A 58 -2.67 -10.45 0.65
CA ARG A 58 -1.40 -10.89 0.05
C ARG A 58 -0.26 -10.86 1.05
#